data_AF-A0ABD5IEN0-F1
#
_entry.id   AF-A0ABD5IEN0-F1
#
_cell.length_a   1.000
_cell.length_b   1.000
_cell.length_c   1.000
_cell.angle_alpha   90.00
_cell.angle_beta   90.00
_cell.angle_gamma   90.00
#
_symmetry.space_group_name_H-M   'P 1'
#
loop_
_entity.id
_entity.type
_entity.pdbx_description
1 polymer ?
#
loop_
_entity_poly.entity_id
_entity_poly.type
_entity_poly.pdbx_seq_one_letter_code
_entity_poly.pdbx_strand_id
1 'polypeptide(L)'
;MASVIQICNVALGRLGNSRVIASLTEKSKEAAVCSLFYEDCRDAVLSDFPWRFATKRVALADLDVEQPDWQYSYRYPTDCMRIVAVVSPDGQRFVTPEQRVPYEVGADESGTGRMILTDLPTAWIRYVSRVTDPNMFDAEFRDALSWRLAAEINMQITGDANLGNRAEQKYQLTISSASTLSMNETQEPPAPWSEVSDARAS
;
A
#
# COMPACT_ATOMS: atom_id res chain seq x y z
N MET A 1 -14.44 15.91 7.49
CA MET A 1 -12.97 16.03 7.44
C MET A 1 -12.40 14.88 8.24
N ALA A 2 -11.58 14.04 7.62
CA ALA A 2 -10.92 12.96 8.34
C ALA A 2 -9.76 13.56 9.14
N SER A 3 -9.57 13.11 10.38
CA SER A 3 -8.45 13.53 11.21
C SER A 3 -7.74 12.32 11.78
N VAL A 4 -6.43 12.45 12.00
CA VAL A 4 -5.63 11.42 12.70
C VAL A 4 -6.27 11.07 14.05
N ILE A 5 -6.72 12.09 14.77
CA ILE A 5 -7.39 11.96 16.08
C ILE A 5 -8.63 11.07 15.99
N GLN A 6 -9.46 11.25 14.95
CA GLN A 6 -10.63 10.38 14.75
C GLN A 6 -10.23 8.93 14.50
N ILE A 7 -9.19 8.67 13.71
CA ILE A 7 -8.71 7.30 13.44
C ILE A 7 -8.22 6.64 14.74
N CYS A 8 -7.45 7.37 15.54
CA CYS A 8 -6.99 6.91 16.85
C CYS A 8 -8.17 6.63 17.81
N ASN A 9 -9.16 7.53 17.86
CA ASN A 9 -10.35 7.32 18.69
C ASN A 9 -11.19 6.11 18.25
N VAL A 10 -11.30 5.87 16.94
CA VAL A 10 -11.95 4.66 16.42
C VAL A 10 -11.18 3.41 16.82
N ALA A 11 -9.84 3.43 16.75
CA ALA A 11 -9.01 2.32 17.21
C ALA A 11 -9.18 2.04 18.72
N LEU A 12 -9.17 3.08 19.55
CA LEU A 12 -9.40 2.96 21.00
C LEU A 12 -10.81 2.41 21.30
N GLY A 13 -11.83 2.89 20.58
CA GLY A 13 -13.20 2.41 20.72
C GLY A 13 -13.36 0.93 20.36
N ARG A 14 -12.59 0.42 19.38
CA ARG A 14 -12.58 -1.01 19.01
C ARG A 14 -12.03 -1.92 20.10
N LEU A 15 -11.15 -1.38 20.94
CA LEU A 15 -10.62 -2.05 22.12
C LEU A 15 -11.56 -1.95 23.33
N GLY A 16 -12.72 -1.28 23.19
CA GLY A 16 -13.65 -1.05 24.28
C GLY A 16 -13.21 0.06 25.24
N ASN A 17 -12.22 0.88 24.86
CA ASN A 17 -11.83 2.03 25.67
C ASN A 17 -12.89 3.14 25.53
N SER A 18 -13.41 3.61 26.67
CA SER A 18 -14.42 4.68 26.73
C SER A 18 -13.81 6.08 26.67
N ARG A 19 -12.49 6.22 26.81
CA ARG A 19 -11.80 7.50 26.73
C ARG A 19 -11.53 7.87 25.29
N VAL A 20 -11.85 9.13 24.97
CA VAL A 20 -11.50 9.77 23.70
C VAL A 20 -10.37 10.75 23.93
N ILE A 21 -9.45 10.83 22.97
CA ILE A 21 -8.38 11.82 22.95
C ILE A 21 -8.83 13.03 22.14
N ALA A 22 -8.52 14.23 22.63
CA ALA A 22 -8.78 15.49 21.91
C ALA A 22 -7.58 15.94 21.08
N SER A 23 -6.37 15.50 21.44
CA SER A 23 -5.12 15.78 20.73
C SER A 23 -4.14 14.63 20.91
N LEU A 24 -3.23 14.45 19.94
CA LEU A 24 -2.09 13.54 20.07
C LEU A 24 -1.02 14.05 21.05
N THR A 25 -1.05 15.34 21.38
CA THR A 25 -0.11 15.96 22.34
C THR A 25 -0.63 16.03 23.76
N GLU A 26 -1.83 15.50 24.01
CA GLU A 26 -2.41 15.45 25.34
C GLU A 26 -1.60 14.53 26.26
N LYS A 27 -1.51 14.87 27.55
CA LYS A 27 -0.80 14.06 28.56
C LYS A 27 -1.62 12.85 29.01
N SER A 28 -2.13 12.06 28.07
CA SER A 28 -2.81 10.80 28.33
C SER A 28 -1.97 9.63 27.82
N LYS A 29 -2.12 8.46 28.46
CA LYS A 29 -1.42 7.26 28.04
C LYS A 29 -1.87 6.85 26.64
N GLU A 30 -3.16 6.98 26.38
CA GLU A 30 -3.82 6.70 25.11
C GLU A 30 -3.24 7.54 23.97
N ALA A 31 -3.11 8.87 24.16
CA ALA A 31 -2.54 9.75 23.16
C ALA A 31 -1.06 9.43 22.89
N ALA A 32 -0.27 9.19 23.94
CA ALA A 32 1.14 8.85 23.79
C ALA A 32 1.35 7.56 22.98
N VAL A 33 0.60 6.50 23.30
CA VAL A 33 0.68 5.22 22.59
C VAL A 33 0.18 5.36 21.15
N CYS A 34 -0.95 6.02 20.93
CA CYS A 34 -1.43 6.27 19.57
C CYS A 34 -0.41 7.05 18.74
N SER A 35 0.21 8.11 19.30
CA SER A 35 1.21 8.91 18.58
C SER A 35 2.46 8.12 18.21
N LEU A 36 2.85 7.17 19.07
CA LEU A 36 4.04 6.33 18.85
C LEU A 36 3.83 5.35 17.69
N PHE A 37 2.68 4.68 17.62
CA PHE A 37 2.43 3.61 16.66
C PHE A 37 1.74 4.08 15.37
N TYR A 38 1.15 5.28 15.34
CA TYR A 38 0.33 5.72 14.22
C TYR A 38 1.08 5.74 12.89
N GLU A 39 2.26 6.36 12.86
CA GLU A 39 3.07 6.50 11.65
C GLU A 39 3.49 5.15 11.10
N ASP A 40 3.96 4.25 11.96
CA ASP A 40 4.39 2.89 11.59
C ASP A 40 3.22 2.06 11.09
N CYS A 41 2.06 2.14 11.76
CA CYS A 41 0.85 1.45 11.31
C CYS A 41 0.38 1.98 9.95
N ARG A 42 0.42 3.29 9.73
CA ARG A 42 0.05 3.90 8.43
C ARG A 42 0.95 3.37 7.33
N ASP A 43 2.25 3.42 7.55
CA ASP A 43 3.25 3.00 6.57
C ASP A 43 3.13 1.48 6.27
N ALA A 44 2.86 0.66 7.28
CA ALA A 44 2.59 -0.77 7.11
C ALA A 44 1.33 -1.03 6.27
N VAL A 45 0.21 -0.40 6.60
CA VAL A 45 -1.07 -0.58 5.88
C VAL A 45 -0.97 -0.08 4.44
N LEU A 46 -0.23 1.01 4.19
CA LEU A 46 0.08 1.47 2.84
C LEU A 46 0.89 0.44 2.05
N SER A 47 1.80 -0.29 2.70
CA SER A 47 2.62 -1.30 2.04
C SER A 47 1.87 -2.63 1.78
N ASP A 48 0.89 -2.96 2.61
CA ASP A 48 0.17 -4.24 2.53
C ASP A 48 -0.73 -4.35 1.29
N PHE A 49 -1.34 -3.24 0.87
CA PHE A 49 -2.28 -3.21 -0.25
C PHE A 49 -2.02 -2.02 -1.18
N PRO A 50 -2.10 -2.19 -2.52
CA PRO A 50 -1.97 -1.07 -3.46
C PRO A 50 -3.22 -0.20 -3.48
N TRP A 51 -3.36 0.66 -2.47
CA TRP A 51 -4.47 1.61 -2.37
C TRP A 51 -4.49 2.57 -3.55
N ARG A 52 -5.67 2.78 -4.14
CA ARG A 52 -5.85 3.58 -5.36
C ARG A 52 -5.44 5.04 -5.16
N PHE A 53 -5.86 5.66 -4.06
CA PHE A 53 -5.48 7.05 -3.73
C PHE A 53 -3.97 7.24 -3.54
N ALA A 54 -3.25 6.18 -3.13
CA ALA A 54 -1.82 6.22 -2.87
C ALA A 54 -0.98 5.74 -4.07
N THR A 55 -1.61 5.12 -5.09
CA THR A 55 -0.91 4.56 -6.24
C THR A 55 -0.58 5.65 -7.26
N LYS A 56 0.71 5.78 -7.60
CA LYS A 56 1.22 6.77 -8.56
C LYS A 56 2.04 6.12 -9.65
N ARG A 57 2.24 6.85 -10.75
CA ARG A 57 3.14 6.49 -11.85
C ARG A 57 4.23 7.55 -11.99
N VAL A 58 5.49 7.11 -12.07
CA VAL A 58 6.67 7.98 -12.21
C VAL A 58 7.62 7.36 -13.22
N ALA A 59 8.21 8.23 -14.05
CA ALA A 59 9.36 7.88 -14.88
C ALA A 59 10.60 7.72 -14.00
N LEU A 60 11.30 6.60 -14.12
CA LEU A 60 12.51 6.35 -13.34
C LEU A 60 13.69 7.15 -13.90
N ALA A 61 14.55 7.62 -12.99
CA ALA A 61 15.83 8.23 -13.33
C ALA A 61 16.90 7.14 -13.36
N ASP A 62 17.57 7.00 -14.49
CA ASP A 62 18.68 6.07 -14.71
C ASP A 62 19.88 6.48 -13.83
N LEU A 63 20.54 5.49 -13.22
CA LEU A 63 21.73 5.67 -12.41
C LEU A 63 23.02 5.43 -13.20
N ASP A 64 22.94 4.85 -14.40
CA ASP A 64 24.09 4.49 -15.24
C ASP A 64 25.12 3.61 -14.49
N VAL A 65 24.62 2.76 -13.59
CA VAL A 65 25.42 1.79 -12.83
C VAL A 65 25.19 0.40 -13.43
N GLU A 66 26.25 -0.21 -13.96
CA GLU A 66 26.19 -1.59 -14.45
C GLU A 66 26.03 -2.55 -13.27
N GLN A 67 25.08 -3.48 -13.39
CA GLN A 67 24.89 -4.57 -12.44
C GLN A 67 25.00 -5.90 -13.19
N PRO A 68 25.63 -6.92 -12.59
CA PRO A 68 25.56 -8.26 -13.15
C PRO A 68 24.10 -8.69 -13.27
N ASP A 69 23.77 -9.38 -14.36
CA ASP A 69 22.44 -9.93 -14.68
C ASP A 69 21.33 -8.95 -15.09
N TRP A 70 21.52 -7.63 -14.98
CA TRP A 70 20.50 -6.62 -15.34
C TRP A 70 21.06 -5.51 -16.23
N GLN A 71 20.31 -5.11 -17.26
CA GLN A 71 20.80 -4.12 -18.23
C GLN A 71 20.73 -2.66 -17.74
N TYR A 72 19.76 -2.30 -16.88
CA TYR A 72 19.57 -0.94 -16.39
C TYR A 72 19.35 -0.90 -14.88
N SER A 73 19.84 0.17 -14.25
CA SER A 73 19.66 0.46 -12.84
C SER A 73 19.02 1.83 -12.64
N TYR A 74 18.05 1.92 -11.74
CA TYR A 74 17.24 3.10 -11.56
C TYR A 74 17.13 3.51 -10.10
N ARG A 75 16.97 4.81 -9.87
CA ARG A 75 16.78 5.35 -8.52
C ARG A 75 15.44 4.95 -7.93
N TYR A 76 15.46 4.37 -6.73
CA TYR A 76 14.24 4.10 -5.97
C TYR A 76 13.65 5.41 -5.40
N PRO A 77 12.37 5.75 -5.65
CA PRO A 77 11.78 6.97 -5.14
C PRO A 77 11.71 7.00 -3.60
N THR A 78 11.95 8.16 -2.99
CA THR A 78 12.01 8.32 -1.53
C THR A 78 10.64 8.16 -0.85
N ASP A 79 9.56 8.44 -1.56
CA ASP A 79 8.18 8.29 -1.10
C ASP A 79 7.61 6.91 -1.44
N CYS A 80 8.37 6.01 -2.07
CA CYS A 80 7.87 4.70 -2.46
C CYS A 80 7.85 3.72 -1.27
N MET A 81 6.65 3.27 -0.92
CA MET A 81 6.42 2.23 0.09
C MET A 81 6.52 0.83 -0.52
N ARG A 82 5.96 0.65 -1.71
CA ARG A 82 5.93 -0.64 -2.42
C ARG A 82 5.83 -0.43 -3.93
N ILE A 83 6.60 -1.19 -4.69
CA ILE A 83 6.47 -1.26 -6.14
C ILE A 83 5.33 -2.23 -6.48
N VAL A 84 4.43 -1.80 -7.37
CA VAL A 84 3.31 -2.61 -7.87
C VAL A 84 3.69 -3.26 -9.21
N ALA A 85 4.27 -2.49 -10.13
CA ALA A 85 4.74 -2.99 -11.42
C ALA A 85 5.71 -2.01 -12.08
N VAL A 86 6.62 -2.54 -12.89
CA VAL A 86 7.35 -1.76 -13.92
C VAL A 86 6.48 -1.73 -15.19
N VAL A 87 6.45 -0.58 -15.84
CA VAL A 87 5.61 -0.27 -17.00
C VAL A 87 6.50 0.27 -18.11
N SER A 88 6.25 -0.18 -19.34
CA SER A 88 6.94 0.36 -20.51
C SER A 88 6.43 1.77 -20.87
N PRO A 89 7.30 2.62 -21.44
CA PRO A 89 6.91 3.96 -21.89
C PRO A 89 5.84 3.94 -22.98
N ASP A 90 5.76 2.87 -23.78
CA ASP A 90 4.70 2.66 -24.78
C ASP A 90 3.31 2.43 -24.18
N GLY A 91 3.23 2.26 -22.85
CA GLY A 91 2.00 2.37 -22.08
C GLY A 91 0.96 1.31 -22.41
N GLN A 92 1.20 0.06 -22.01
CA GLN A 92 0.15 -0.96 -22.08
C GLN A 92 -0.85 -0.80 -20.92
N ARG A 93 -2.12 -0.58 -21.27
CA ARG A 93 -3.21 -0.42 -20.30
C ARG A 93 -3.50 -1.71 -19.53
N PHE A 94 -3.34 -2.83 -20.22
CA PHE A 94 -3.55 -4.18 -19.69
C PHE A 94 -2.31 -5.00 -20.02
N VAL A 95 -1.69 -5.54 -18.98
CA VAL A 95 -0.46 -6.33 -19.08
C VAL A 95 -0.85 -7.76 -18.73
N THR A 96 -0.79 -8.66 -19.71
CA THR A 96 -0.97 -10.09 -19.43
C THR A 96 0.21 -10.58 -18.57
N PRO A 97 0.08 -11.70 -17.82
CA PRO A 97 1.18 -12.23 -17.01
C PRO A 97 2.49 -12.41 -17.78
N GLU A 98 2.40 -12.73 -19.07
CA GLU A 98 3.50 -12.94 -20.00
C GLU A 98 4.20 -11.64 -20.43
N GLN A 99 3.50 -10.50 -20.36
CA GLN A 99 4.02 -9.19 -20.74
C GLN A 99 4.58 -8.42 -19.54
N ARG A 100 4.62 -9.02 -18.34
CA ARG A 100 5.16 -8.37 -17.15
C ARG A 100 6.67 -8.21 -17.29
N VAL A 101 7.12 -6.97 -17.16
CA VAL A 101 8.53 -6.64 -17.14
C VAL A 101 9.15 -7.16 -15.83
N PRO A 102 10.16 -8.03 -15.90
CA PRO A 102 10.87 -8.49 -14.72
C PRO A 102 11.66 -7.33 -14.11
N TYR A 103 11.68 -7.27 -12.79
CA TYR A 103 12.44 -6.28 -12.05
C TYR A 103 12.87 -6.83 -10.70
N GLU A 104 13.96 -6.28 -10.18
CA GLU A 104 14.50 -6.58 -8.87
C GLU A 104 14.76 -5.29 -8.10
N VAL A 105 14.63 -5.33 -6.77
CA VAL A 105 15.02 -4.22 -5.91
C VAL A 105 16.34 -4.58 -5.24
N GLY A 106 17.41 -3.91 -5.67
CA GLY A 106 18.75 -4.06 -5.13
C GLY A 106 19.11 -2.99 -4.11
N ALA A 107 20.21 -3.20 -3.39
CA ALA A 107 20.86 -2.17 -2.60
C ALA A 107 21.96 -1.49 -3.44
N ASP A 108 22.19 -0.21 -3.16
CA ASP A 108 23.31 0.54 -3.74
C ASP A 108 24.67 0.00 -3.25
N GLU A 109 25.76 0.28 -3.97
CA GLU A 109 27.13 -0.15 -3.57
C GLU A 109 27.49 0.35 -2.18
N SER A 110 26.96 1.51 -1.80
CA SER A 110 27.11 2.11 -0.46
C SER A 110 26.22 1.46 0.62
N GLY A 111 25.38 0.48 0.27
CA GLY A 111 24.45 -0.21 1.16
C GLY A 111 23.35 0.67 1.78
N THR A 112 23.32 1.96 1.43
CA THR A 112 22.46 2.98 2.06
C THR A 112 21.25 3.32 1.18
N GLY A 113 21.37 3.13 -0.13
CA GLY A 113 20.31 3.37 -1.11
C GLY A 113 19.63 2.09 -1.56
N ARG A 114 18.38 2.21 -2.03
CA ARG A 114 17.71 1.17 -2.82
C ARG A 114 17.77 1.57 -4.28
N MET A 115 17.95 0.57 -5.16
CA MET A 115 17.88 0.74 -6.60
C MET A 115 16.90 -0.27 -7.20
N ILE A 116 16.38 0.05 -8.38
CA ILE A 116 15.49 -0.83 -9.15
C ILE A 116 16.26 -1.30 -10.37
N LEU A 117 16.37 -2.62 -10.53
CA LEU A 117 17.06 -3.27 -11.63
C LEU A 117 16.02 -3.81 -12.60
N THR A 118 16.20 -3.55 -13.89
CA THR A 118 15.32 -4.06 -14.95
C THR A 118 16.03 -4.03 -16.30
N ASP A 119 15.56 -4.83 -17.25
CA ASP A 119 16.10 -4.84 -18.62
C ASP A 119 15.44 -3.81 -19.55
N LEU A 120 14.48 -3.05 -19.02
CA LEU A 120 13.71 -2.09 -19.80
C LEU A 120 14.38 -0.71 -19.80
N PRO A 121 14.70 -0.12 -20.97
CA PRO A 121 15.15 1.25 -21.05
C PRO A 121 14.00 2.23 -20.79
N THR A 122 14.31 3.38 -20.18
CA THR A 122 13.34 4.45 -19.88
C THR A 122 12.08 3.93 -19.13
N ALA A 123 12.30 3.10 -18.12
CA ALA A 123 11.23 2.43 -17.40
C ALA A 123 10.37 3.40 -16.58
N TRP A 124 9.06 3.11 -16.53
CA TRP A 124 8.13 3.75 -15.61
C TRP A 124 7.76 2.77 -14.51
N ILE A 125 7.42 3.26 -13.32
CA ILE A 125 6.90 2.41 -12.26
C ILE A 125 5.52 2.85 -11.85
N ARG A 126 4.69 1.85 -11.53
CA ARG A 126 3.49 2.01 -10.71
C ARG A 126 3.85 1.59 -9.29
N TYR A 127 3.71 2.49 -8.34
CA TYR A 127 4.10 2.26 -6.96
C TYR A 127 3.11 2.89 -5.98
N VAL A 128 3.14 2.43 -4.73
CA VAL A 128 2.39 3.02 -3.63
C VAL A 128 3.24 4.09 -2.98
N SER A 129 2.76 5.34 -3.01
CA SER A 129 3.41 6.48 -2.38
C SER A 129 3.03 6.63 -0.91
N ARG A 130 3.94 7.17 -0.10
CA ARG A 130 3.69 7.55 1.29
C ARG A 130 2.78 8.77 1.32
N VAL A 131 1.51 8.56 1.64
CA VAL A 131 0.52 9.64 1.80
C VAL A 131 0.32 9.91 3.28
N THR A 132 0.54 11.16 3.71
CA THR A 132 0.41 11.57 5.11
C THR A 132 -0.87 12.35 5.39
N ASP A 133 -1.52 12.93 4.37
CA ASP A 133 -2.74 13.73 4.53
C ASP A 133 -3.95 12.82 4.79
N PRO A 134 -4.62 12.93 5.96
CA PRO A 134 -5.80 12.12 6.28
C PRO A 134 -6.99 12.37 5.36
N ASN A 135 -7.07 13.52 4.69
CA ASN A 135 -8.17 13.82 3.79
C ASN A 135 -8.12 13.03 2.48
N MET A 136 -6.93 12.54 2.12
CA MET A 136 -6.74 11.67 0.95
C MET A 136 -7.11 10.20 1.26
N PHE A 137 -7.37 9.86 2.53
CA PHE A 137 -7.61 8.49 2.93
C PHE A 137 -9.03 8.03 2.63
N ASP A 138 -9.13 7.02 1.77
CA ASP A 138 -10.38 6.30 1.49
C ASP A 138 -10.99 5.71 2.77
N ALA A 139 -12.30 5.49 2.77
CA ALA A 139 -13.01 4.96 3.93
C ALA A 139 -12.49 3.58 4.36
N GLU A 140 -12.18 2.72 3.40
CA GLU A 140 -11.62 1.38 3.64
C GLU A 140 -10.22 1.43 4.25
N PHE A 141 -9.37 2.34 3.77
CA PHE A 141 -8.04 2.54 4.35
C PHE A 141 -8.13 3.00 5.81
N ARG A 142 -9.05 3.93 6.12
CA ARG A 142 -9.26 4.39 7.49
C ARG A 142 -9.78 3.27 8.39
N ASP A 143 -10.63 2.39 7.87
CA ASP A 143 -11.11 1.21 8.59
C ASP A 143 -9.97 0.21 8.86
N ALA A 144 -9.18 -0.11 7.85
CA ALA A 144 -8.03 -1.01 7.95
C ALA A 144 -6.99 -0.46 8.94
N LEU A 145 -6.62 0.81 8.80
CA LEU A 145 -5.65 1.48 9.66
C LEU A 145 -6.09 1.50 11.12
N SER A 146 -7.37 1.75 11.39
CA SER A 146 -7.88 1.71 12.76
C SER A 146 -7.92 0.30 13.36
N TRP A 147 -8.04 -0.78 12.56
CA TRP A 147 -7.93 -2.16 13.06
C TRP A 147 -6.48 -2.52 13.34
N ARG A 148 -5.57 -2.17 12.43
CA ARG A 148 -4.13 -2.38 12.61
C ARG A 148 -3.60 -1.64 13.84
N LEU A 149 -3.95 -0.36 13.97
CA LEU A 149 -3.56 0.43 15.12
C LEU A 149 -4.13 -0.16 16.43
N ALA A 150 -5.39 -0.61 16.42
CA ALA A 150 -5.99 -1.26 17.58
C ALA A 150 -5.21 -2.53 17.98
N ALA A 151 -4.77 -3.35 17.03
CA ALA A 151 -3.99 -4.55 17.30
C ALA A 151 -2.64 -4.25 17.98
N GLU A 152 -1.91 -3.23 17.49
CA GLU A 152 -0.60 -2.85 18.02
C GLU A 152 -0.69 -2.22 19.43
N ILE A 153 -1.63 -1.31 19.64
CA ILE A 153 -1.73 -0.58 20.92
C ILE A 153 -2.40 -1.41 22.02
N ASN A 154 -3.08 -2.51 21.68
CA ASN A 154 -3.90 -3.30 22.59
C ASN A 154 -3.15 -3.73 23.87
N MET A 155 -1.94 -4.27 23.74
CA MET A 155 -1.17 -4.75 24.89
C MET A 155 -0.84 -3.63 25.89
N GLN A 156 -0.66 -2.39 25.41
CA GLN A 156 -0.34 -1.26 26.29
C GLN A 156 -1.59 -0.65 26.93
N ILE A 157 -2.76 -0.75 26.29
CA ILE A 157 -4.01 -0.12 26.76
C ILE A 157 -4.83 -1.07 27.62
N THR A 158 -5.20 -2.24 27.10
CA THR A 158 -6.11 -3.20 27.76
C THR A 158 -5.35 -4.35 28.42
N GLY A 159 -4.19 -4.75 27.85
CA GLY A 159 -3.41 -5.89 28.33
C GLY A 159 -4.02 -7.27 28.02
N ASP A 160 -5.07 -7.33 27.20
CA ASP A 160 -5.74 -8.59 26.83
C ASP A 160 -5.32 -9.06 25.43
N ALA A 161 -4.50 -10.11 25.37
CA ALA A 161 -4.02 -10.67 24.11
C ALA A 161 -5.13 -11.15 23.16
N ASN A 162 -6.29 -11.57 23.68
CA ASN A 162 -7.39 -12.05 22.84
C ASN A 162 -8.03 -10.92 22.02
N LEU A 163 -8.15 -9.73 22.61
CA LEU A 163 -8.65 -8.56 21.90
C LEU A 163 -7.70 -8.13 20.79
N GLY A 164 -6.38 -8.21 21.03
CA GLY A 164 -5.35 -7.94 20.02
C GLY A 164 -5.44 -8.91 18.84
N ASN A 165 -5.53 -10.21 19.11
CA ASN A 165 -5.68 -11.24 18.07
C ASN A 165 -6.98 -11.04 17.26
N ARG A 166 -8.08 -10.67 17.92
CA ARG A 166 -9.35 -10.38 17.24
C ARG A 166 -9.24 -9.12 16.35
N ALA A 167 -8.55 -8.09 16.81
CA ALA A 167 -8.33 -6.87 16.02
C ALA A 167 -7.49 -7.17 14.77
N GLU A 168 -6.44 -7.98 14.90
CA GLU A 168 -5.62 -8.42 13.76
C GLU A 168 -6.42 -9.27 12.77
N GLN A 169 -7.26 -10.20 13.25
CA GLN A 169 -8.17 -10.96 12.36
C GLN A 169 -9.12 -10.05 11.59
N LYS A 170 -9.65 -9.00 12.23
CA LYS A 170 -10.51 -8.02 11.55
C LYS A 170 -9.74 -7.19 10.53
N TYR A 171 -8.50 -6.81 10.84
CA TYR A 171 -7.61 -6.13 9.89
C TYR A 171 -7.42 -6.96 8.61
N GLN A 172 -7.06 -8.23 8.74
CA GLN A 172 -6.85 -9.12 7.60
C GLN A 172 -8.12 -9.28 6.75
N LEU A 173 -9.29 -9.37 7.38
CA LEU A 173 -10.57 -9.40 6.68
C LEU A 173 -10.83 -8.10 5.91
N THR A 174 -10.58 -6.92 6.50
CA THR A 174 -10.75 -5.64 5.81
C THR A 174 -9.85 -5.53 4.58
N ILE A 175 -8.57 -5.93 4.69
CA ILE A 175 -7.65 -5.94 3.54
C ILE A 175 -8.14 -6.89 2.43
N SER A 176 -8.63 -8.08 2.77
CA SER A 176 -9.19 -9.01 1.78
C SER A 176 -10.43 -8.46 1.08
N SER A 177 -11.27 -7.72 1.81
CA SER A 177 -12.46 -7.06 1.26
C SER A 177 -12.07 -5.91 0.33
N ALA A 178 -11.08 -5.10 0.73
CA ALA A 178 -10.57 -4.00 -0.07
C ALA A 178 -9.99 -4.48 -1.41
N SER A 179 -9.34 -5.65 -1.43
CA SER A 179 -8.91 -6.29 -2.68
C SER A 179 -10.09 -6.58 -3.61
N THR A 180 -11.17 -7.15 -3.09
CA THR A 180 -12.37 -7.45 -3.89
C THR A 180 -13.03 -6.18 -4.45
N LEU A 181 -13.12 -5.12 -3.64
CA LEU A 181 -13.71 -3.85 -4.04
C LEU A 181 -12.86 -3.15 -5.10
N SER A 182 -11.54 -3.13 -4.93
CA SER A 182 -10.63 -2.60 -5.95
C SER A 182 -10.68 -3.37 -7.27
N MET A 183 -10.95 -4.68 -7.25
CA MET A 183 -11.17 -5.46 -8.48
C MET A 183 -12.45 -5.01 -9.18
N ASN A 184 -13.54 -4.79 -8.45
CA ASN A 184 -14.82 -4.34 -9.03
C ASN A 184 -14.73 -2.91 -9.62
N GLU A 185 -13.86 -2.06 -9.09
CA GLU A 185 -13.63 -0.73 -9.65
C GLU A 185 -12.64 -0.73 -10.85
N THR A 186 -12.18 -1.90 -11.29
CA THR A 186 -11.33 -2.08 -12.47
C THR A 186 -12.09 -2.87 -13.52
N GLN A 187 -12.25 -2.32 -14.72
CA GLN A 187 -12.86 -3.04 -15.83
C GLN A 187 -11.76 -3.50 -16.78
N GLU A 188 -11.64 -4.82 -16.97
CA GLU A 188 -10.87 -5.39 -18.05
C GLU A 188 -11.56 -5.06 -19.39
N PRO A 189 -10.81 -4.83 -20.46
CA PRO A 189 -11.42 -4.61 -21.76
C PRO A 189 -12.09 -5.92 -22.19
N PRO A 190 -13.16 -5.87 -22.98
CA PRO A 190 -13.71 -7.08 -23.57
C PRO A 190 -12.60 -7.81 -24.32
N ALA A 191 -12.59 -9.15 -24.18
CA ALA A 191 -11.65 -9.98 -24.92
C ALA A 191 -11.71 -9.63 -26.42
N PRO A 192 -10.57 -9.57 -27.13
CA PRO A 192 -10.57 -9.30 -28.55
C PRO A 192 -11.48 -10.32 -29.25
N TRP A 193 -12.38 -9.81 -30.10
CA TRP A 193 -13.31 -10.63 -30.88
C TRP A 193 -12.52 -11.70 -31.66
N SER A 194 -12.80 -12.97 -31.40
CA SER A 194 -12.16 -14.09 -32.08
C SER A 194 -13.08 -14.59 -33.19
N GLU A 195 -12.69 -14.48 -34.46
CA GLU A 195 -13.49 -14.93 -35.62
C GLU A 195 -13.84 -16.43 -35.58
N VAL A 196 -13.14 -17.22 -34.77
CA VAL A 196 -13.36 -18.66 -34.57
C VAL A 196 -14.67 -19.01 -33.83
N SER A 197 -15.29 -18.07 -33.10
CA SER A 197 -16.54 -18.35 -32.38
C SER A 197 -17.79 -18.32 -33.27
N ASP A 198 -17.77 -17.62 -34.40
CA ASP A 198 -18.91 -17.56 -35.34
C ASP A 198 -18.92 -18.73 -36.33
N ALA A 199 -17.75 -19.27 -36.70
CA ALA A 199 -17.66 -20.40 -37.62
C ALA A 199 -18.23 -21.73 -37.06
N ARG A 200 -18.56 -21.77 -35.75
CA ARG A 200 -19.28 -22.89 -35.12
C ARG A 200 -20.78 -22.60 -34.93
N ALA A 201 -21.23 -21.39 -35.21
CA ALA A 201 -22.61 -20.94 -35.05
C ALA A 201 -23.38 -20.81 -36.38
N SER A 202 -22.71 -20.98 -37.52
CA SER A 202 -23.30 -21.09 -38.89
C SER A 202 -23.34 -22.52 -39.38
#